data_AF-A0A6S7JN69-F1
#
_entry.id   AF-A0A6S7JN69-F1
#
_cell.length_a   1.000
_cell.length_b   1.000
_cell.length_c   1.000
_cell.angle_alpha   90.00
_cell.angle_beta   90.00
_cell.angle_gamma   90.00
#
_symmetry.space_group_name_H-M   'P 1'
#
loop_
_entity.id
_entity.type
_entity.pdbx_description
1 polymer ?
#
loop_
_entity_poly.entity_id
_entity_poly.type
_entity_poly.pdbx_seq_one_letter_code
_entity_poly.pdbx_strand_id
1 'polypeptide(L)'
;MLLGTDEDIQSIAAVIKPPVQDVVQFLKDHIQHDIRCIARSTGNNDGEAVQIIHLVLVGIVNNLGQQTGNLNIDGNLTTRNSRTAWEDAFMTTYLNPVLSAISHLLQDSLGRMVGDERLGNNRLMRLLHELDDPNYESITELDSMCPALWRYRKKITIEYLSFKFQEYSQGRVEPDRCEVLAEFLKK
;
A
#
# COMPACT_ATOMS: atom_id res chain seq x y z
N MET A 1 9.95 0.50 -15.83
CA MET A 1 9.38 0.40 -17.20
C MET A 1 8.89 1.76 -17.69
N LEU A 2 7.92 2.42 -17.04
CA LEU A 2 7.41 3.72 -17.51
C LEU A 2 8.53 4.78 -17.63
N LEU A 3 9.38 4.95 -16.61
CA LEU A 3 10.54 5.85 -16.71
C LEU A 3 11.51 5.49 -17.87
N GLY A 4 11.60 4.21 -18.22
CA GLY A 4 12.47 3.76 -19.32
C GLY A 4 11.91 4.09 -20.71
N THR A 5 10.62 4.44 -20.84
CA THR A 5 10.07 4.86 -22.14
C THR A 5 10.57 6.24 -22.55
N ASP A 6 11.03 7.05 -21.60
CA ASP A 6 11.61 8.36 -21.88
C ASP A 6 13.02 8.24 -22.48
N GLU A 7 13.72 7.15 -22.22
CA GLU A 7 15.06 6.86 -22.75
C GLU A 7 14.99 6.04 -24.06
N ASP A 8 14.29 4.90 -24.03
CA ASP A 8 14.15 4.02 -25.21
C ASP A 8 12.81 3.28 -25.19
N ILE A 9 11.82 3.89 -25.85
CA ILE A 9 10.48 3.31 -26.00
C ILE A 9 10.49 1.99 -26.80
N GLN A 10 11.41 1.80 -27.75
CA GLN A 10 11.45 0.61 -28.60
C GLN A 10 11.92 -0.61 -27.82
N SER A 11 12.95 -0.44 -26.98
CA SER A 11 13.39 -1.50 -26.06
C SER A 11 12.29 -1.90 -25.08
N ILE A 12 11.56 -0.93 -24.52
CA ILE A 12 10.42 -1.23 -23.63
C ILE A 12 9.29 -1.93 -24.40
N ALA A 13 8.96 -1.48 -25.61
CA ALA A 13 7.96 -2.11 -26.46
C ALA A 13 8.32 -3.57 -26.79
N ALA A 14 9.60 -3.88 -27.00
CA ALA A 14 10.07 -5.23 -27.30
C ALA A 14 9.87 -6.21 -26.13
N VAL A 15 9.96 -5.73 -24.88
CA VAL A 15 9.75 -6.52 -23.66
C VAL A 15 8.27 -6.86 -23.44
N ILE A 16 7.36 -5.96 -23.79
CA ILE A 16 5.92 -6.15 -23.57
C ILE A 16 5.35 -7.18 -24.55
N LYS A 17 4.64 -8.18 -24.01
CA LYS A 17 3.93 -9.22 -24.78
C LYS A 17 2.50 -9.38 -24.24
N PRO A 18 1.46 -9.40 -25.12
CA PRO A 18 1.52 -9.14 -26.56
C PRO A 18 1.88 -7.67 -26.89
N PRO A 19 2.30 -7.36 -28.12
CA PRO A 19 2.60 -5.98 -28.53
C PRO A 19 1.38 -5.08 -28.35
N VAL A 20 1.62 -3.84 -27.90
CA VAL A 20 0.58 -2.83 -27.67
C VAL A 20 0.82 -1.62 -28.55
N GLN A 21 -0.26 -0.93 -28.94
CA GLN A 21 -0.20 0.22 -29.83
C GLN A 21 0.38 1.46 -29.15
N ASP A 22 -0.02 1.73 -27.91
CA ASP A 22 0.48 2.83 -27.09
C ASP A 22 1.09 2.27 -25.79
N VAL A 23 2.42 2.18 -25.77
CA VAL A 23 3.18 1.63 -24.64
C VAL A 23 3.06 2.51 -23.40
N VAL A 24 3.07 3.83 -23.56
CA VAL A 24 3.04 4.78 -22.44
C VAL A 24 1.67 4.74 -21.78
N GLN A 25 0.60 4.80 -22.57
CA GLN A 25 -0.76 4.72 -22.05
C GLN A 25 -1.01 3.36 -21.40
N PHE A 26 -0.57 2.27 -22.04
CA PHE A 26 -0.68 0.92 -21.48
C PHE A 26 -0.03 0.80 -20.08
N LEU A 27 1.19 1.31 -19.92
CA LEU A 27 1.89 1.27 -18.62
C LEU A 27 1.21 2.17 -17.58
N LYS A 28 0.69 3.34 -17.98
CA LYS A 28 -0.08 4.22 -17.08
C LYS A 28 -1.36 3.55 -16.59
N ASP A 29 -2.09 2.90 -17.49
CA ASP A 29 -3.33 2.20 -17.16
C ASP A 29 -3.07 1.02 -16.22
N HIS A 30 -1.97 0.29 -16.45
CA HIS A 30 -1.53 -0.77 -15.53
C HIS A 30 -1.20 -0.24 -14.14
N ILE A 31 -0.44 0.85 -14.02
CA ILE A 31 -0.13 1.46 -12.72
C ILE A 31 -1.42 1.89 -11.99
N GLN A 32 -2.37 2.50 -12.71
CA GLN A 32 -3.65 2.87 -12.12
C GLN A 32 -4.47 1.65 -11.67
N HIS A 33 -4.44 0.57 -12.44
CA HIS A 33 -5.09 -0.69 -12.06
C HIS A 33 -4.45 -1.27 -10.79
N ASP A 34 -3.12 -1.32 -10.73
CA ASP A 34 -2.36 -1.86 -9.61
C ASP A 34 -2.61 -1.07 -8.33
N ILE A 35 -2.68 0.27 -8.40
CA ILE A 35 -3.07 1.12 -7.25
C ILE A 35 -4.46 0.74 -6.72
N ARG A 36 -5.44 0.54 -7.62
CA ARG A 36 -6.81 0.12 -7.21
C ARG A 36 -6.81 -1.28 -6.61
N CYS A 37 -5.98 -2.19 -7.12
CA CYS A 37 -5.82 -3.53 -6.56
C CYS A 37 -5.24 -3.45 -5.16
N ILE A 38 -4.17 -2.67 -4.94
CA ILE A 38 -3.59 -2.44 -3.61
C ILE A 38 -4.63 -1.84 -2.65
N ALA A 39 -5.37 -0.82 -3.09
CA ALA A 39 -6.44 -0.20 -2.30
C ALA A 39 -7.46 -1.25 -1.82
N ARG A 40 -7.97 -2.07 -2.74
CA ARG A 40 -8.93 -3.14 -2.43
C ARG A 40 -8.34 -4.20 -1.50
N SER A 41 -7.13 -4.68 -1.80
CA SER A 41 -6.49 -5.75 -1.03
C SER A 41 -6.15 -5.32 0.40
N THR A 42 -5.83 -4.04 0.60
CA THR A 42 -5.49 -3.49 1.91
C THR A 42 -6.70 -2.83 2.61
N GLY A 43 -7.88 -2.84 1.97
CA GLY A 43 -9.10 -2.17 2.46
C GLY A 43 -8.98 -0.65 2.63
N ASN A 44 -8.08 -0.04 1.89
CA ASN A 44 -7.78 1.38 1.91
C ASN A 44 -8.35 2.07 0.66
N ASN A 45 -8.34 3.40 0.64
CA ASN A 45 -8.68 4.17 -0.56
C ASN A 45 -7.48 4.30 -1.52
N ASP A 46 -7.73 4.74 -2.75
CA ASP A 46 -6.69 4.90 -3.79
C ASP A 46 -5.55 5.84 -3.35
N GLY A 47 -5.85 6.88 -2.57
CA GLY A 47 -4.84 7.81 -2.03
C GLY A 47 -3.97 7.17 -0.95
N GLU A 48 -4.57 6.42 -0.02
CA GLU A 48 -3.84 5.62 0.96
C GLU A 48 -2.99 4.54 0.28
N ALA A 49 -3.46 3.93 -0.82
CA ALA A 49 -2.68 2.97 -1.61
C ALA A 49 -1.44 3.62 -2.25
N VAL A 50 -1.58 4.83 -2.79
CA VAL A 50 -0.43 5.63 -3.27
C VAL A 50 0.55 5.93 -2.13
N GLN A 51 0.03 6.26 -0.94
CA GLN A 51 0.86 6.50 0.24
C GLN A 51 1.64 5.26 0.68
N ILE A 52 1.03 4.06 0.63
CA ILE A 52 1.71 2.78 0.85
C ILE A 52 2.87 2.60 -0.15
N ILE A 53 2.64 2.86 -1.43
CA ILE A 53 3.70 2.78 -2.46
C ILE A 53 4.85 3.75 -2.12
N HIS A 54 4.54 4.98 -1.73
CA HIS A 54 5.55 5.95 -1.30
C HIS A 54 6.33 5.50 -0.06
N LEU A 55 5.69 4.86 0.92
CA LEU A 55 6.37 4.31 2.10
C LEU A 55 7.37 3.23 1.71
N VAL A 56 7.02 2.35 0.76
CA VAL A 56 7.95 1.34 0.21
C VAL A 56 9.13 2.02 -0.49
N LEU A 57 8.88 3.02 -1.34
CA LEU A 57 9.94 3.77 -2.03
C LEU A 57 10.89 4.47 -1.05
N VAL A 58 10.38 5.07 0.02
CA VAL A 58 11.19 5.66 1.09
C VAL A 58 12.00 4.58 1.80
N GLY A 59 11.41 3.42 2.07
CA GLY A 59 12.12 2.25 2.62
C GLY A 59 13.28 1.81 1.72
N ILE A 60 13.09 1.80 0.40
CA ILE A 60 14.16 1.50 -0.56
C ILE A 60 15.29 2.51 -0.44
N VAL A 61 14.97 3.81 -0.51
CA VAL A 61 15.96 4.90 -0.44
C VAL A 61 16.77 4.85 0.85
N ASN A 62 16.10 4.67 2.00
CA ASN A 62 16.75 4.65 3.31
C ASN A 62 17.68 3.43 3.51
N ASN A 63 17.48 2.36 2.75
CA ASN A 63 18.24 1.11 2.87
C ASN A 63 19.16 0.84 1.66
N LEU A 64 19.40 1.85 0.81
CA LEU A 64 20.34 1.74 -0.33
C LEU A 64 21.75 1.32 0.09
N GLY A 65 22.15 1.62 1.34
CA GLY A 65 23.46 1.27 1.90
C GLY A 65 23.56 -0.11 2.58
N GLN A 66 22.43 -0.81 2.80
CA GLN A 66 22.43 -2.11 3.51
C GLN A 66 22.47 -3.33 2.57
N GLN A 67 22.33 -3.12 1.25
CA GLN A 67 22.23 -4.15 0.21
C GLN A 67 23.59 -4.63 -0.34
N THR A 68 24.65 -4.66 0.47
CA THR A 68 25.96 -5.21 0.05
C THR A 68 26.31 -6.50 0.78
N GLY A 69 25.31 -7.35 1.05
CA GLY A 69 25.48 -8.66 1.64
C GLY A 69 25.14 -9.80 0.68
N ASN A 70 26.09 -10.22 -0.17
CA ASN A 70 26.20 -11.55 -0.77
C ASN A 70 24.96 -12.26 -1.38
N LEU A 71 23.94 -11.53 -1.83
CA LEU A 71 22.94 -12.14 -2.70
C LEU A 71 23.54 -12.21 -4.11
N ASN A 72 23.90 -13.42 -4.56
CA ASN A 72 24.39 -13.70 -5.91
C ASN A 72 23.25 -13.59 -6.94
N ILE A 73 22.58 -12.44 -6.96
CA ILE A 73 21.50 -12.10 -7.88
C ILE A 73 22.15 -11.50 -9.12
N ASP A 74 21.88 -12.11 -10.27
CA ASP A 74 22.27 -11.56 -11.57
C ASP A 74 21.53 -10.23 -11.78
N GLY A 75 22.27 -9.14 -11.94
CA GLY A 75 21.72 -7.80 -12.15
C GLY A 75 20.85 -7.67 -13.41
N ASN A 76 21.00 -8.59 -14.38
CA ASN A 76 20.18 -8.64 -15.58
C ASN A 76 18.95 -9.56 -15.43
N LEU A 77 18.78 -10.24 -14.29
CA LEU A 77 17.64 -11.10 -13.97
C LEU A 77 17.33 -12.16 -15.06
N THR A 78 18.38 -12.71 -15.69
CA THR A 78 18.24 -13.57 -16.88
C THR A 78 17.60 -14.92 -16.57
N THR A 79 17.89 -15.49 -15.40
CA THR A 79 17.39 -16.81 -14.99
C THR A 79 16.14 -16.69 -14.13
N ARG A 80 15.30 -17.73 -14.14
CA ARG A 80 14.16 -17.83 -13.22
C ARG A 80 14.61 -17.77 -11.76
N ASN A 81 15.69 -18.47 -11.40
CA ASN A 81 16.20 -18.51 -10.03
C ASN A 81 16.66 -17.13 -9.57
N SER A 82 17.32 -16.35 -10.44
CA SER A 82 17.72 -14.98 -10.11
C SER A 82 16.51 -14.06 -9.88
N ARG A 83 15.44 -14.23 -10.66
CA ARG A 83 14.20 -13.46 -10.47
C ARG A 83 13.52 -13.80 -9.15
N THR A 84 13.36 -15.09 -8.84
CA THR A 84 12.78 -15.51 -7.55
C THR A 84 13.61 -15.05 -6.37
N ALA A 85 14.94 -15.17 -6.43
CA ALA A 85 15.82 -14.67 -5.37
C ALA A 85 15.71 -13.14 -5.17
N TRP A 86 15.55 -12.39 -6.27
CA TRP A 86 15.28 -10.96 -6.21
C TRP A 86 13.92 -10.65 -5.59
N GLU A 87 12.86 -11.37 -5.99
CA GLU A 87 11.51 -11.23 -5.43
C GLU A 87 11.52 -11.47 -3.91
N ASP A 88 12.13 -12.57 -3.46
CA ASP A 88 12.21 -12.92 -2.03
C ASP A 88 12.98 -11.88 -1.22
N ALA A 89 14.11 -11.40 -1.74
CA ALA A 89 14.90 -10.35 -1.10
C ALA A 89 14.12 -9.02 -1.05
N PHE A 90 13.49 -8.63 -2.16
CA PHE A 90 12.69 -7.42 -2.23
C PHE A 90 11.51 -7.45 -1.25
N MET A 91 10.79 -8.59 -1.21
CA MET A 91 9.69 -8.81 -0.29
C MET A 91 10.14 -8.68 1.17
N THR A 92 11.22 -9.37 1.53
CA THR A 92 11.71 -9.42 2.92
C THR A 92 12.25 -8.07 3.39
N THR A 93 13.01 -7.38 2.54
CA THR A 93 13.70 -6.15 2.92
C THR A 93 12.80 -4.92 2.85
N TYR A 94 11.89 -4.83 1.88
CA TYR A 94 11.16 -3.59 1.60
C TYR A 94 9.65 -3.70 1.79
N LEU A 95 9.02 -4.79 1.33
CA LEU A 95 7.56 -4.89 1.40
C LEU A 95 7.08 -5.33 2.77
N ASN A 96 7.59 -6.43 3.34
CA ASN A 96 7.12 -6.98 4.61
C ASN A 96 7.16 -5.98 5.79
N PRO A 97 8.22 -5.14 5.94
CA PRO A 97 8.24 -4.13 7.00
C PRO A 97 7.13 -3.08 6.86
N VAL A 98 6.78 -2.73 5.62
CA VAL A 98 5.67 -1.81 5.35
C VAL A 98 4.34 -2.52 5.59
N LEU A 99 4.13 -3.70 4.98
CA LEU A 99 2.87 -4.44 5.03
C LEU A 99 2.45 -4.80 6.46
N SER A 100 3.40 -5.23 7.30
CA SER A 100 3.15 -5.57 8.71
C SER A 100 2.77 -4.38 9.58
N ALA A 101 3.06 -3.15 9.15
CA ALA A 101 2.83 -1.93 9.91
C ALA A 101 2.02 -0.87 9.14
N ILE A 102 1.30 -1.24 8.07
CA ILE A 102 0.56 -0.30 7.20
C ILE A 102 -0.32 0.64 8.04
N SER A 103 -1.09 0.10 8.97
CA SER A 103 -2.04 0.87 9.78
C SER A 103 -1.32 1.99 10.56
N HIS A 104 -0.19 1.65 11.21
CA HIS A 104 0.62 2.58 11.98
C HIS A 104 1.33 3.59 11.08
N LEU A 105 1.93 3.14 9.98
CA LEU A 105 2.67 4.00 9.05
C LEU A 105 1.76 5.02 8.36
N LEU A 106 0.53 4.63 8.01
CA LEU A 106 -0.46 5.55 7.47
C LEU A 106 -0.88 6.60 8.52
N GLN A 107 -1.08 6.18 9.78
CA GLN A 107 -1.40 7.10 10.86
C GLN A 107 -0.26 8.08 11.15
N ASP A 108 0.99 7.61 11.19
CA ASP A 108 2.17 8.46 11.35
C ASP A 108 2.29 9.46 10.19
N SER A 109 2.07 8.99 8.97
CA SER A 109 2.15 9.84 7.78
C SER A 109 1.04 10.89 7.78
N LEU A 110 -0.17 10.54 8.22
CA LEU A 110 -1.23 11.51 8.48
C LEU A 110 -0.79 12.53 9.54
N GLY A 111 -0.25 12.09 10.68
CA GLY A 111 0.24 12.99 11.73
C GLY A 111 1.29 14.00 11.21
N ARG A 112 2.21 13.55 10.35
CA ARG A 112 3.17 14.44 9.67
C ARG A 112 2.48 15.42 8.72
N MET A 113 1.47 14.99 7.98
CA MET A 113 0.71 15.84 7.07
C MET A 113 -0.08 16.92 7.82
N VAL A 114 -0.61 16.58 8.99
CA VAL A 114 -1.28 17.54 9.89
C VAL A 114 -0.30 18.55 10.48
N GLY A 115 0.92 18.12 10.78
CA GLY A 115 1.99 19.00 11.27
C GLY A 115 2.58 19.94 10.21
N ASP A 116 2.37 19.69 8.92
CA ASP A 116 2.82 20.59 7.85
C ASP A 116 1.86 21.80 7.77
N GLU A 117 2.32 22.99 8.15
CA GLU A 117 1.50 24.22 8.19
C GLU A 117 0.80 24.56 6.87
N ARG A 118 1.32 24.09 5.73
CA ARG A 118 0.71 24.33 4.41
C ARG A 118 -0.51 23.44 4.15
N LEU A 119 -0.53 22.24 4.75
CA LEU A 119 -1.56 21.23 4.56
C LEU A 119 -2.49 21.13 5.78
N GLY A 120 -1.93 21.18 6.99
CA GLY A 120 -2.65 21.08 8.26
C GLY A 120 -3.59 22.25 8.56
N ASN A 121 -3.37 23.42 7.94
CA ASN A 121 -4.29 24.56 8.01
C ASN A 121 -5.43 24.48 6.97
N ASN A 122 -5.41 23.50 6.07
CA ASN A 122 -6.47 23.33 5.09
C ASN A 122 -7.73 22.77 5.77
N ARG A 123 -8.80 23.57 5.80
CA ARG A 123 -10.09 23.18 6.43
C ARG A 123 -10.68 21.88 5.87
N LEU A 124 -10.55 21.65 4.56
CA LEU A 124 -11.06 20.44 3.93
C LEU A 124 -10.28 19.19 4.40
N MET A 125 -8.95 19.31 4.50
CA MET A 125 -8.09 18.24 5.03
C MET A 125 -8.46 17.89 6.47
N ARG A 126 -8.64 18.91 7.32
CA ARG A 126 -9.00 18.71 8.73
C ARG A 126 -10.40 18.12 8.90
N LEU A 127 -11.36 18.51 8.06
CA LEU A 127 -12.70 17.92 8.05
C LEU A 127 -12.68 16.46 7.56
N LEU A 128 -12.00 16.18 6.45
CA LEU A 128 -11.94 14.85 5.84
C LEU A 128 -11.28 13.82 6.77
N HIS A 129 -10.24 14.24 7.49
CA HIS A 129 -9.52 13.40 8.45
C HIS A 129 -10.02 13.56 9.88
N GLU A 130 -11.16 14.24 10.08
CA GLU A 130 -11.85 14.37 11.37
C GLU A 130 -10.95 14.91 12.50
N LEU A 131 -10.00 15.81 12.17
CA LEU A 131 -9.00 16.34 13.09
C LEU A 131 -9.54 17.43 14.02
N ASP A 132 -10.63 18.07 13.61
CA ASP A 132 -11.24 19.23 14.28
C ASP A 132 -12.47 18.88 15.10
N ASP A 133 -12.88 17.61 15.20
CA ASP A 133 -14.18 17.27 15.79
C ASP A 133 -14.15 17.42 17.33
N PRO A 134 -14.75 18.47 17.92
CA PRO A 134 -14.56 18.77 19.33
C PRO A 134 -15.65 18.17 20.23
N ASN A 135 -16.63 17.41 19.73
CA ASN A 135 -17.89 17.26 20.46
C ASN A 135 -18.53 15.87 20.47
N TYR A 136 -17.73 14.84 20.75
CA TYR A 136 -18.26 13.49 20.99
C TYR A 136 -18.93 13.31 22.36
N GLU A 137 -18.59 14.12 23.36
CA GLU A 137 -19.09 13.95 24.74
C GLU A 137 -20.52 14.49 24.98
N SER A 138 -21.14 15.17 24.00
CA SER A 138 -22.45 15.83 24.16
C SER A 138 -23.57 15.34 23.22
N ILE A 139 -23.36 14.24 22.50
CA ILE A 139 -24.40 13.70 21.60
C ILE A 139 -25.33 12.79 22.42
N THR A 140 -26.23 13.39 23.19
CA THR A 140 -27.27 12.66 23.94
C THR A 140 -28.46 12.27 23.06
N GLU A 141 -28.61 12.85 21.87
CA GLU A 141 -29.70 12.58 20.92
C GLU A 141 -29.16 12.35 19.50
N LEU A 142 -29.50 11.20 18.91
CA LEU A 142 -29.17 10.85 17.52
C LEU A 142 -30.12 11.59 16.56
N ASP A 143 -29.82 12.86 16.29
CA ASP A 143 -30.48 13.61 15.21
C ASP A 143 -29.80 13.33 13.85
N SER A 144 -30.57 13.44 12.77
CA SER A 144 -30.16 13.39 11.37
C SER A 144 -28.98 14.30 11.00
N MET A 145 -28.77 15.38 11.77
CA MET A 145 -27.65 16.32 11.61
C MET A 145 -26.38 15.91 12.37
N CYS A 146 -26.38 14.76 13.06
CA CYS A 146 -25.22 14.28 13.82
C CYS A 146 -24.04 13.92 12.87
N PRO A 147 -22.88 14.59 12.98
CA PRO A 147 -21.71 14.30 12.14
C PRO A 147 -21.25 12.82 12.21
N ALA A 148 -21.44 12.17 13.37
CA ALA A 148 -21.10 10.76 13.57
C ALA A 148 -21.86 9.80 12.62
N LEU A 149 -23.04 10.19 12.14
CA LEU A 149 -23.82 9.41 11.17
C LEU A 149 -23.22 9.47 9.76
N TRP A 150 -22.57 10.59 9.43
CA TRP A 150 -22.02 10.87 8.10
C TRP A 150 -20.53 10.48 7.96
N ARG A 151 -19.95 9.89 9.01
CA ARG A 151 -18.56 9.41 9.00
C ARG A 151 -18.37 8.30 7.99
N TYR A 152 -17.30 8.43 7.21
CA TYR A 152 -16.87 7.38 6.30
C TYR A 152 -16.39 6.17 7.11
N ARG A 153 -16.89 4.99 6.75
CA ARG A 153 -16.45 3.71 7.33
C ARG A 153 -15.85 2.87 6.22
N LYS A 154 -14.67 2.31 6.48
CA LYS A 154 -14.00 1.40 5.53
C LYS A 154 -14.93 0.23 5.21
N LYS A 155 -15.09 -0.07 3.93
CA LYS A 155 -15.86 -1.22 3.47
C LYS A 155 -15.11 -2.50 3.84
N ILE A 156 -15.77 -3.42 4.54
CA ILE A 156 -15.19 -4.72 4.87
C ILE A 156 -15.32 -5.62 3.64
N THR A 157 -14.18 -5.96 3.03
CA THR A 157 -14.11 -6.95 1.94
C THR A 157 -13.39 -8.21 2.42
N ILE A 158 -13.48 -9.31 1.65
CA ILE A 158 -12.77 -10.56 1.97
C ILE A 158 -11.27 -10.32 1.93
N GLU A 159 -10.78 -9.55 0.96
CA GLU A 159 -9.36 -9.22 0.83
C GLU A 159 -8.87 -8.40 2.03
N TYR A 160 -9.65 -7.42 2.49
CA TYR A 160 -9.32 -6.66 3.69
C TYR A 160 -9.30 -7.55 4.94
N LEU A 161 -10.22 -8.51 5.05
CA LEU A 161 -10.22 -9.50 6.13
C LEU A 161 -8.97 -10.38 6.06
N SER A 162 -8.60 -10.88 4.88
CA SER A 162 -7.37 -11.66 4.65
C SER A 162 -6.13 -10.87 5.06
N PHE A 163 -6.07 -9.60 4.65
CA PHE A 163 -4.97 -8.70 4.99
C PHE A 163 -4.87 -8.47 6.51
N LYS A 164 -5.98 -8.13 7.17
CA LYS A 164 -6.02 -7.96 8.63
C LYS A 164 -5.68 -9.24 9.39
N PHE A 165 -6.10 -10.39 8.86
CA PHE A 165 -5.76 -11.69 9.44
C PHE A 165 -4.25 -11.96 9.35
N GLN A 166 -3.61 -11.63 8.21
CA GLN A 166 -2.16 -11.72 8.06
C GLN A 166 -1.42 -10.79 9.03
N GLU A 167 -1.81 -9.51 9.12
CA GLU A 167 -1.27 -8.54 10.09
C GLU A 167 -1.38 -9.06 11.54
N TYR A 168 -2.54 -9.64 11.90
CA TYR A 168 -2.76 -10.23 13.22
C TYR A 168 -1.91 -11.48 13.48
N SER A 169 -1.78 -12.37 12.49
CA SER A 169 -1.06 -13.64 12.63
C SER A 169 0.46 -13.49 12.76
N GLN A 170 1.05 -12.44 12.20
CA GLN A 170 2.50 -12.19 12.27
C GLN A 170 2.96 -11.73 13.67
N GLY A 171 2.04 -11.32 14.54
CA GLY A 171 2.34 -10.76 15.86
C GLY A 171 2.19 -11.73 17.06
N ARG A 172 1.78 -13.00 16.88
CA ARG A 172 1.55 -13.94 17.99
C ARG A 172 2.04 -15.38 17.73
N VAL A 173 2.41 -16.05 18.83
CA VAL A 173 2.97 -17.42 18.90
C VAL A 173 1.90 -18.53 18.82
N GLU A 174 0.60 -18.18 18.82
CA GLU A 174 -0.50 -19.17 18.77
C GLU A 174 -1.39 -18.98 17.51
N PRO A 175 -1.07 -19.67 16.39
CA PRO A 175 -1.90 -19.70 15.19
C PRO A 175 -3.15 -20.61 15.30
N ASP A 176 -3.26 -21.41 16.37
CA ASP A 176 -4.17 -22.57 16.44
C ASP A 176 -5.68 -22.24 16.51
N ARG A 177 -6.08 -20.98 16.73
CA ARG A 177 -7.52 -20.66 16.90
C ARG A 177 -8.28 -20.43 15.60
N CYS A 178 -7.61 -20.34 14.45
CA CYS A 178 -8.25 -19.93 13.19
C CYS A 178 -7.75 -20.68 11.94
N GLU A 179 -7.34 -21.95 12.06
CA GLU A 179 -6.81 -22.74 10.93
C GLU A 179 -7.79 -22.82 9.74
N VAL A 180 -9.07 -23.07 10.02
CA VAL A 180 -10.11 -23.17 8.98
C VAL A 180 -10.30 -21.83 8.25
N LEU A 181 -10.25 -20.72 8.98
CA LEU A 181 -10.33 -19.39 8.38
C LEU A 181 -9.07 -19.06 7.57
N ALA A 182 -7.89 -19.46 8.06
CA ALA A 182 -6.64 -19.30 7.33
C ALA A 182 -6.65 -20.06 5.99
N GLU A 183 -7.13 -21.31 5.97
CA GLU A 183 -7.27 -22.09 4.73
C GLU A 183 -8.33 -21.53 3.79
N PHE A 184 -9.42 -20.97 4.33
CA PHE A 184 -10.45 -20.33 3.52
C PHE A 184 -9.94 -19.06 2.84
N LEU A 185 -9.14 -18.24 3.53
CA LEU A 185 -8.63 -16.95 3.05
C LEU A 185 -7.39 -17.07 2.14
N LYS A 186 -6.83 -18.27 1.96
CA LYS A 186 -5.74 -18.57 0.99
C LYS A 186 -6.25 -18.79 -0.45
N LYS A 187 -7.55 -19.02 -0.65
CA LYS A 187 -8.18 -19.29 -1.95
C LYS A 187 -8.69 -18.02 -2.61
#